data_AF-A0A4U0WY85-F1
#
_entry.id   AF-A0A4U0WY85-F1
#
_cell.length_a   1.000
_cell.length_b   1.000
_cell.length_c   1.000
_cell.angle_alpha   90.00
_cell.angle_beta   90.00
_cell.angle_gamma   90.00
#
_symmetry.space_group_name_H-M   'P 1'
#
loop_
_entity.id
_entity.type
_entity.pdbx_description
1 polymer ?
#
loop_
_entity_poly.entity_id
_entity_poly.type
_entity_poly.pdbx_seq_one_letter_code
_entity_poly.pdbx_strand_id
1 'polypeptide(L)'
;MAEHEDQGGPAGSQDERDQGTAQTIVIDPSGDICPAVETGSSSKELRVSPKILSAASTVFKAMFESGFREGLAPRSDPTPTRIPLPADEWECFITGLAKLLDLWSLTI
;
A
#
# COMPACT_ATOMS: atom_id res chain seq x y z
N MET A 1 54.15 -32.85 20.36
CA MET A 1 53.38 -32.10 21.37
C MET A 1 52.38 -31.29 20.56
N ALA A 2 51.15 -31.80 20.43
CA ALA A 2 50.10 -31.17 19.63
C ALA A 2 49.07 -30.59 20.60
N GLU A 3 48.75 -29.33 20.37
CA GLU A 3 47.95 -28.48 21.24
C GLU A 3 46.46 -28.79 21.16
N HIS A 4 45.77 -28.36 22.20
CA HIS A 4 44.43 -28.69 22.63
C HIS A 4 43.55 -27.48 22.37
N GLU A 5 42.53 -27.57 21.50
CA GLU A 5 41.47 -26.55 21.40
C GLU A 5 40.15 -27.29 21.14
N ASP A 6 39.35 -27.49 22.19
CA ASP A 6 38.26 -26.59 22.64
C ASP A 6 37.00 -26.80 21.79
N GLN A 7 36.14 -27.72 22.27
CA GLN A 7 34.81 -27.93 21.73
C GLN A 7 33.85 -26.88 22.31
N GLY A 8 33.77 -25.74 21.63
CA GLY A 8 32.69 -24.76 21.81
C GLY A 8 31.45 -25.16 21.00
N GLY A 9 30.48 -25.81 21.65
CA GLY A 9 29.07 -25.53 21.36
C GLY A 9 28.53 -24.51 22.38
N PRO A 10 27.36 -23.86 22.20
CA PRO A 10 26.35 -24.01 21.16
C PRO A 10 26.07 -22.67 20.42
N ALA A 11 25.67 -22.73 19.15
CA ALA A 11 25.03 -21.60 18.48
C ALA A 11 23.64 -22.04 17.99
N GLY A 12 22.71 -22.12 18.94
CA GLY A 12 21.29 -22.01 18.62
C GLY A 12 21.01 -20.57 18.22
N SER A 13 21.11 -20.28 16.92
CA SER A 13 20.56 -19.05 16.36
C SER A 13 19.17 -19.37 15.83
N GLN A 14 18.18 -19.18 16.71
CA GLN A 14 16.80 -18.94 16.29
C GLN A 14 16.80 -17.65 15.48
N ASP A 15 16.90 -17.77 14.16
CA ASP A 15 16.57 -16.69 13.24
C ASP A 15 15.05 -16.74 13.07
N GLU A 16 14.34 -16.17 14.06
CA GLU A 16 12.95 -15.73 13.92
C GLU A 16 12.91 -14.65 12.84
N ARG A 17 12.94 -15.07 11.57
CA ARG A 17 12.50 -14.24 10.46
C ARG A 17 11.00 -14.10 10.56
N ASP A 18 10.60 -13.13 11.35
CA ASP A 18 9.30 -12.50 11.29
C ASP A 18 9.09 -11.99 9.85
N GLN A 19 8.55 -12.87 9.00
CA GLN A 19 8.20 -12.55 7.62
C GLN A 19 6.96 -11.67 7.68
N GLY A 20 7.21 -10.38 7.74
CA GLY A 20 6.18 -9.39 7.60
C GLY A 20 5.29 -9.65 6.38
N THR A 21 3.97 -9.77 6.59
CA THR A 21 3.03 -10.07 5.52
C THR A 21 2.67 -8.80 4.75
N ALA A 22 3.08 -8.72 3.47
CA ALA A 22 2.72 -7.64 2.57
C ALA A 22 1.51 -8.03 1.70
N GLN A 23 0.45 -7.24 1.74
CA GLN A 23 -0.77 -7.44 0.95
C GLN A 23 -1.02 -6.24 0.03
N THR A 24 -1.06 -6.47 -1.28
CA THR A 24 -1.40 -5.42 -2.26
C THR A 24 -2.72 -5.74 -2.96
N ILE A 25 -3.67 -4.81 -2.92
CA ILE A 25 -4.92 -4.84 -3.70
C ILE A 25 -4.74 -3.96 -4.94
N VAL A 26 -5.02 -4.48 -6.13
CA VAL A 26 -4.90 -3.73 -7.39
C VAL A 26 -6.30 -3.48 -7.96
N ILE A 27 -6.77 -2.23 -7.91
CA ILE A 27 -8.01 -1.79 -8.56
C ILE A 27 -7.72 -1.32 -10.00
N ASP A 28 -6.60 -0.63 -10.21
CA ASP A 28 -6.13 -0.21 -11.54
C ASP A 28 -4.63 -0.52 -11.69
N PRO A 29 -4.22 -1.42 -12.59
CA PRO A 29 -2.81 -1.73 -12.82
C PRO A 29 -2.03 -0.54 -13.39
N SER A 30 -2.70 0.42 -14.03
CA SER A 30 -2.12 1.69 -14.48
C SER A 30 -2.29 2.81 -13.44
N GLY A 31 -2.70 2.47 -12.23
CA GLY A 31 -2.87 3.42 -11.14
C GLY A 31 -1.56 4.04 -10.68
N ASP A 32 -1.59 5.36 -10.51
CA ASP A 32 -0.46 6.20 -10.08
C ASP A 32 -0.50 6.52 -8.57
N ILE A 33 -1.54 6.06 -7.86
CA ILE A 33 -1.74 6.32 -6.43
C ILE A 33 -1.78 4.98 -5.69
N CYS A 34 -0.98 4.88 -4.62
CA CYS A 34 -0.89 3.72 -3.75
C CYS A 34 -1.08 4.10 -2.27
N PRO A 35 -2.31 4.21 -1.75
CA PRO A 35 -2.53 4.36 -0.32
C PRO A 35 -2.04 3.10 0.40
N ALA A 36 -1.30 3.27 1.49
CA ALA A 36 -0.62 2.18 2.18
C ALA A 36 -0.67 2.35 3.70
N VAL A 37 -0.86 1.24 4.41
CA VAL A 37 -0.76 1.14 5.86
C VAL A 37 0.37 0.19 6.23
N GLU A 38 1.14 0.58 7.26
CA GLU A 38 2.11 -0.29 7.92
C GLU A 38 1.64 -0.56 9.36
N THR A 39 1.46 -1.83 9.71
CA THR A 39 1.05 -2.27 11.04
C THR A 39 2.03 -3.31 11.57
N GLY A 40 2.99 -2.85 12.38
CA GLY A 40 4.09 -3.69 12.86
C GLY A 40 4.84 -4.28 11.67
N SER A 41 4.80 -5.60 11.55
CA SER A 41 5.45 -6.32 10.45
C SER A 41 4.59 -6.46 9.19
N SER A 42 3.31 -6.10 9.23
CA SER A 42 2.42 -6.26 8.06
C SER A 42 2.25 -4.95 7.30
N SER A 43 2.19 -5.02 5.97
CA SER A 43 1.87 -3.86 5.13
C SER A 43 0.67 -4.15 4.24
N LYS A 44 -0.21 -3.16 4.08
CA LYS A 44 -1.36 -3.21 3.17
C LYS A 44 -1.27 -2.07 2.18
N GLU A 45 -1.41 -2.32 0.89
CA GLU A 45 -1.31 -1.32 -0.17
C GLU A 45 -2.45 -1.44 -1.17
N LEU A 46 -2.94 -0.31 -1.70
CA LEU A 46 -4.01 -0.28 -2.70
C LEU A 46 -3.53 0.46 -3.95
N ARG A 47 -3.35 -0.21 -5.08
CA ARG A 47 -3.05 0.46 -6.34
C ARG A 47 -4.32 0.90 -7.06
N VAL A 48 -4.48 2.21 -7.25
CA VAL A 48 -5.68 2.81 -7.86
C VAL A 48 -5.32 4.04 -8.69
N SER A 49 -6.10 4.35 -9.73
CA SER A 49 -5.91 5.56 -10.52
C SER A 49 -6.72 6.75 -9.98
N PRO A 50 -6.25 7.99 -10.19
CA PRO A 50 -7.00 9.20 -9.82
C PRO A 50 -8.37 9.26 -10.50
N LYS A 51 -8.52 8.65 -11.68
CA LYS A 51 -9.80 8.58 -12.42
C LYS A 51 -10.85 7.80 -11.64
N ILE A 52 -10.47 6.64 -11.09
CA ILE A 52 -11.37 5.81 -10.28
C ILE A 52 -11.73 6.52 -8.97
N LEU A 53 -10.74 7.12 -8.30
CA LEU A 53 -10.99 7.92 -7.09
C LEU A 53 -11.91 9.13 -7.36
N SER A 54 -11.73 9.80 -8.50
CA SER A 54 -12.58 10.93 -8.93
C SER A 54 -14.01 10.49 -9.27
N ALA A 55 -14.17 9.34 -9.90
CA ALA A 55 -15.49 8.77 -10.18
C ALA A 55 -16.22 8.39 -8.89
N ALA A 56 -15.48 7.83 -7.92
CA ALA A 56 -16.01 7.42 -6.63
C ALA A 56 -16.35 8.61 -5.73
N SER A 57 -15.59 9.72 -5.75
CA SER A 57 -15.76 10.82 -4.79
C SER A 57 -15.60 12.20 -5.42
N THR A 58 -16.58 13.07 -5.18
CA THR A 58 -16.52 14.48 -5.60
C THR A 58 -15.39 15.25 -4.93
N VAL A 59 -14.96 14.83 -3.74
CA VAL A 59 -13.79 15.41 -3.05
C VAL A 59 -12.52 15.08 -3.80
N PHE A 60 -12.31 13.80 -4.15
CA PHE A 60 -11.16 13.40 -4.96
C PHE A 60 -11.21 14.02 -6.34
N LYS A 61 -12.39 14.10 -6.96
CA LYS A 61 -12.57 14.82 -8.22
C LYS A 61 -12.13 16.27 -8.13
N ALA A 62 -12.62 17.02 -7.14
CA ALA A 62 -12.22 18.42 -6.93
C ALA A 62 -10.72 18.55 -6.62
N MET A 63 -10.17 17.61 -5.85
CA MET A 63 -8.75 17.55 -5.52
C MET A 63 -7.90 17.33 -6.78
N PHE A 64 -8.29 16.43 -7.69
CA PHE A 64 -7.51 16.12 -8.89
C PHE A 64 -7.80 17.05 -10.09
N GLU A 65 -8.98 17.68 -10.16
CA GLU A 65 -9.35 18.62 -11.24
C GLU A 65 -8.75 20.03 -11.04
N SER A 66 -8.57 20.49 -9.80
CA SER A 66 -8.19 21.89 -9.50
C SER A 66 -6.72 22.26 -9.72
N GLY A 67 -5.99 21.51 -10.58
CA GLY A 67 -4.59 21.79 -10.85
C GLY A 67 -3.63 21.37 -9.74
N PHE A 68 -4.10 20.58 -8.75
CA PHE A 68 -3.26 19.89 -7.78
C PHE A 68 -2.45 18.79 -8.52
N ARG A 69 -1.40 19.23 -9.21
CA ARG A 69 -0.48 18.39 -10.00
C ARG A 69 0.74 17.94 -9.21
N GLU A 70 0.83 18.31 -7.93
CA GLU A 70 2.01 18.07 -7.10
C GLU A 70 2.33 16.56 -6.98
N GLY A 71 1.31 15.69 -7.10
CA GLY A 71 1.46 14.23 -7.17
C GLY A 71 1.15 13.56 -8.51
N LEU A 72 0.67 14.31 -9.52
CA LEU A 72 0.20 13.80 -10.83
C LEU A 72 1.01 14.31 -12.03
N ALA A 73 2.10 15.03 -11.79
CA ALA A 73 3.02 15.37 -12.87
C ALA A 73 3.47 14.09 -13.58
N PRO A 74 3.64 14.10 -14.92
CA PRO A 74 4.24 12.98 -15.63
C PRO A 74 5.63 12.74 -15.04
N ARG A 75 5.73 11.74 -14.18
CA ARG A 75 6.97 11.36 -13.53
C ARG A 75 7.79 10.56 -14.54
N SER A 76 9.08 10.82 -14.58
CA SER A 76 10.04 9.95 -15.26
C SER A 76 10.18 8.59 -14.58
N ASP A 77 9.69 8.48 -13.34
CA ASP A 77 9.66 7.24 -12.55
C ASP A 77 8.32 6.51 -12.72
N PRO A 78 8.32 5.20 -13.07
CA PRO A 78 7.11 4.39 -13.24
C PRO A 78 6.49 3.95 -11.89
N THR A 79 6.99 4.44 -10.77
CA THR A 79 6.57 4.01 -9.43
C THR A 79 5.33 4.81 -8.98
N PRO A 80 4.24 4.12 -8.58
CA PRO A 80 3.07 4.78 -8.03
C PRO A 80 3.41 5.61 -6.79
N THR A 81 2.71 6.74 -6.61
CA THR A 81 2.84 7.58 -5.43
C THR A 81 2.28 6.86 -4.21
N ARG A 82 3.15 6.46 -3.29
CA ARG A 82 2.75 5.87 -2.01
C ARG A 82 2.21 6.94 -1.08
N ILE A 83 0.99 6.76 -0.56
CA ILE A 83 0.35 7.67 0.39
C ILE A 83 0.16 6.92 1.72
N PRO A 84 0.88 7.27 2.79
CA PRO A 84 0.69 6.61 4.07
C PRO A 84 -0.70 6.95 4.63
N LEU A 85 -1.40 5.92 5.09
CA LEU A 85 -2.66 6.02 5.82
C LEU A 85 -2.42 5.61 7.29
N PRO A 86 -3.17 6.17 8.24
CA PRO A 86 -3.24 5.64 9.59
C PRO A 86 -3.77 4.20 9.59
N ALA A 87 -3.25 3.37 10.50
CA ALA A 87 -3.55 1.94 10.50
C ALA A 87 -5.04 1.62 10.76
N ASP A 88 -5.71 2.47 11.53
CA ASP A 88 -7.13 2.40 11.84
C ASP A 88 -8.05 2.85 10.68
N GLU A 89 -7.51 3.53 9.67
CA GLU A 89 -8.31 4.07 8.56
C GLU A 89 -8.39 3.14 7.34
N TRP A 90 -7.59 2.08 7.27
CA TRP A 90 -7.54 1.17 6.11
C TRP A 90 -8.91 0.58 5.78
N GLU A 91 -9.59 -0.01 6.77
CA GLU A 91 -10.88 -0.68 6.56
C GLU A 91 -11.96 0.33 6.18
N CYS A 92 -11.95 1.52 6.78
CA CYS A 92 -12.86 2.62 6.44
C CYS A 92 -12.65 3.11 5.01
N PHE A 93 -11.39 3.29 4.60
CA PHE A 93 -11.02 3.73 3.26
C PHE A 93 -11.44 2.71 2.19
N ILE A 94 -11.10 1.43 2.38
CA ILE A 94 -11.46 0.35 1.45
C ILE A 94 -12.98 0.15 1.40
N THR A 95 -13.66 0.11 2.55
CA THR A 95 -15.13 -0.04 2.59
C THR A 95 -15.82 1.14 1.93
N GLY A 96 -15.33 2.37 2.18
CA GLY A 96 -15.85 3.58 1.55
C GLY A 96 -15.69 3.54 0.04
N LEU A 97 -14.48 3.24 -0.46
CA LEU A 97 -14.23 3.10 -1.90
C LEU A 97 -15.05 1.98 -2.53
N ALA A 98 -15.12 0.80 -1.90
CA ALA A 98 -15.89 -0.32 -2.40
C ALA A 98 -17.38 0.04 -2.51
N LYS A 99 -17.96 0.68 -1.49
CA LYS A 99 -19.36 1.16 -1.55
C LYS A 99 -19.57 2.20 -2.64
N LEU A 100 -18.62 3.12 -2.83
CA LEU A 100 -18.70 4.13 -3.88
C LEU A 100 -18.61 3.49 -5.27
N LEU A 101 -17.78 2.47 -5.47
CA LEU A 101 -17.64 1.76 -6.74
C LEU A 101 -18.80 0.78 -7.01
N ASP A 102 -19.33 0.12 -5.98
CA ASP A 102 -20.48 -0.78 -6.09
C ASP A 102 -21.77 -0.02 -6.43
N LEU A 103 -21.94 1.18 -5.88
CA LEU A 103 -23.06 2.08 -6.22
C LEU A 103 -23.06 2.48 -7.70
N TRP A 104 -21.88 2.51 -8.34
CA TRP A 104 -21.75 2.73 -9.78
C TRP A 104 -22.15 1.48 -10.61
N SER A 105 -22.00 0.27 -10.07
CA SER A 105 -22.43 -0.96 -10.77
C SER A 105 -23.95 -1.14 -10.83
N LEU A 106 -24.71 -0.43 -9.99
CA LEU A 106 -26.19 -0.49 -9.96
C LEU A 106 -26.87 0.53 -10.90
N THR A 107 -26.11 1.42 -11.56
CA THR A 107 -26.65 2.58 -12.30
C THR A 107 -26.46 2.49 -13.83
N ILE A 108 -26.04 1.34 -14.37
CA ILE A 108 -25.94 1.08 -15.83
C ILE A 108 -26.69 -0.22 -16.15
#